data_AF-A0ABC8KLP5-F1
#
_entry.id   AF-A0ABC8KLP5-F1
#
_cell.length_a   1.000
_cell.length_b   1.000
_cell.length_c   1.000
_cell.angle_alpha   90.00
_cell.angle_beta   90.00
_cell.angle_gamma   90.00
#
_symmetry.space_group_name_H-M   'P 1'
#
loop_
_entity.id
_entity.type
_entity.pdbx_description
1 polymer ?
#
loop_
_entity_poly.entity_id
_entity_poly.type
_entity_poly.pdbx_seq_one_letter_code
_entity_poly.pdbx_strand_id
1 'polypeptide(L)' 'VLNVPNDTIDDGEDDDELGFHYYCVKYKVKNPKLMPRYKFHLAVLDNTGNAKFLLFDNLESSYFIALAMS' A
#
# COMPACT_ATOMS: atom_id res chain seq x y z
N VAL A 1 -12.21 -10.23 3.13
CA VAL A 1 -11.02 -9.62 2.49
C VAL A 1 -11.51 -8.37 1.79
N LEU A 2 -10.92 -7.21 2.06
CA LEU A 2 -11.27 -5.97 1.35
C LEU A 2 -10.44 -5.98 0.07
N ASN A 3 -11.07 -6.28 -1.07
CA ASN A 3 -10.40 -6.22 -2.35
C ASN A 3 -10.25 -4.75 -2.72
N VAL A 4 -9.05 -4.19 -2.49
CA VAL A 4 -8.73 -2.84 -2.94
C VAL A 4 -8.49 -2.91 -4.46
N PRO A 5 -9.23 -2.14 -5.27
CA PRO A 5 -9.00 -2.10 -6.70
C PRO A 5 -7.56 -1.63 -6.96
N ASN A 6 -6.85 -2.40 -7.78
CA ASN A 6 -5.52 -2.06 -8.26
C ASN A 6 -5.73 -1.36 -9.59
N ASP A 7 -6.06 -0.07 -9.55
CA ASP A 7 -6.28 0.75 -10.74
C ASP A 7 -4.92 0.94 -11.44
N THR A 8 -4.56 0.00 -12.30
CA THR A 8 -3.59 0.22 -13.35
C THR A 8 -4.15 1.32 -14.23
N ILE A 9 -3.53 2.49 -14.14
CA ILE A 9 -3.63 3.68 -15.00
C ILE A 9 -4.32 3.34 -16.33
N ASP A 10 -5.64 3.53 -16.38
CA ASP A 10 -6.38 3.69 -17.63
C ASP A 10 -7.08 5.04 -17.54
N ASP A 11 -6.71 5.93 -18.46
CA ASP A 11 -7.23 7.29 -18.58
C ASP A 11 -8.69 7.21 -19.07
N GLY A 12 -9.64 6.95 -18.18
CA GLY A 12 -11.02 6.86 -18.63
C GLY A 12 -12.02 6.56 -17.53
N GLU A 13 -12.73 7.61 -17.15
CA GLU A 13 -14.01 7.62 -16.43
C GLU A 13 -14.02 7.10 -14.99
N ASP A 14 -14.27 8.06 -14.10
CA ASP A 14 -14.92 7.84 -12.82
C ASP A 14 -16.15 6.96 -13.03
N ASP A 15 -16.04 5.65 -12.79
CA ASP A 15 -17.22 4.85 -12.51
C ASP A 15 -17.01 3.97 -11.28
N ASP A 16 -17.99 4.07 -10.39
CA ASP A 16 -18.06 3.54 -9.04
C ASP A 16 -18.20 2.00 -9.05
N GLU A 17 -17.30 1.26 -9.71
CA GLU A 17 -17.49 -0.17 -10.01
C GLU A 17 -17.41 -1.09 -8.76
N LEU A 18 -17.12 -0.54 -7.57
CA LEU A 18 -17.00 -1.33 -6.33
C LEU A 18 -17.85 -0.84 -5.14
N GLY A 19 -18.62 0.25 -5.24
CA GLY A 19 -19.61 0.66 -4.22
C GLY A 19 -19.06 1.00 -2.82
N PHE A 20 -17.74 1.12 -2.63
CA PHE A 20 -17.13 1.50 -1.36
C PHE A 20 -16.80 2.99 -1.31
N HIS A 21 -17.44 3.71 -0.39
CA HIS A 21 -17.11 5.11 -0.13
C HIS A 21 -16.02 5.22 0.95
N TYR A 22 -14.91 5.85 0.61
CA TYR A 22 -13.78 6.02 1.51
C TYR A 22 -13.78 7.43 2.09
N TYR A 23 -13.56 7.57 3.39
CA TYR A 23 -13.36 8.87 4.02
C TYR A 23 -11.93 8.99 4.54
N CYS A 24 -11.19 9.98 4.07
CA CYS A 24 -9.87 10.26 4.62
C CYS A 24 -10.00 11.24 5.79
N VAL A 25 -9.74 10.75 7.00
CA VAL A 25 -9.78 11.56 8.23
C VAL A 25 -8.75 12.69 8.19
N LYS A 26 -7.56 12.44 7.65
CA LYS A 26 -6.45 13.41 7.60
C LYS A 26 -6.81 14.64 6.77
N TYR A 27 -7.44 14.44 5.60
CA TYR A 27 -7.80 15.52 4.67
C TYR A 27 -9.27 15.92 4.76
N LYS A 28 -10.06 15.24 5.60
CA LYS A 28 -11.50 15.42 5.78
C LYS A 28 -12.32 15.34 4.48
N VAL A 29 -11.85 14.54 3.52
CA VAL A 29 -12.44 14.42 2.18
C VAL A 29 -13.12 13.05 2.01
N LYS A 30 -14.27 13.06 1.34
CA LYS A 30 -14.97 11.84 0.90
C LYS A 30 -14.46 11.43 -0.48
N ASN A 31 -14.34 10.13 -0.70
CA ASN A 31 -13.86 9.49 -1.92
C ASN A 31 -12.57 10.14 -2.46
N PRO A 32 -11.49 10.21 -1.64
CA PRO A 32 -10.20 10.65 -2.16
C PRO A 32 -9.72 9.71 -3.27
N LYS A 33 -8.94 10.24 -4.22
CA LYS A 33 -8.17 9.39 -5.14
C LYS A 33 -7.34 8.40 -4.35
N LEU A 34 -7.60 7.11 -4.55
CA LEU A 34 -6.89 6.05 -3.85
C LEU A 34 -5.53 5.82 -4.50
N MET A 35 -4.54 5.58 -3.66
CA MET A 35 -3.22 5.12 -4.09
C MET A 35 -2.91 3.87 -3.27
N PRO A 36 -2.89 2.67 -3.87
CA PRO A 36 -2.47 1.46 -3.18
C PRO A 36 -1.06 1.62 -2.62
N ARG A 37 -0.87 1.20 -1.37
CA ARG A 37 0.43 1.26 -0.68
C ARG A 37 0.79 -0.11 -0.17
N TYR A 38 2.02 -0.53 -0.44
CA TYR A 38 2.49 -1.85 -0.03
C TYR A 38 3.15 -1.79 1.34
N LYS A 39 2.73 -2.71 2.22
CA LYS A 39 3.34 -2.94 3.53
C LYS A 39 3.65 -4.41 3.66
N PHE A 40 4.87 -4.81 3.32
CA PHE A 40 5.27 -6.21 3.34
C PHE A 40 5.96 -6.57 4.65
N HIS A 41 5.55 -7.68 5.25
CA HIS A 41 6.24 -8.32 6.35
C HIS A 41 7.20 -9.36 5.77
N LEU A 42 8.50 -9.06 5.76
CA LEU A 42 9.54 -9.95 5.25
C LEU A 42 10.22 -10.65 6.43
N ALA A 43 10.30 -11.98 6.36
CA ALA A 43 11.13 -12.77 7.26
C ALA A 43 12.27 -13.38 6.44
N VAL A 44 13.51 -13.02 6.79
CA VAL A 44 14.74 -13.55 6.19
C VAL A 44 15.33 -14.55 7.17
N LEU A 45 15.65 -15.73 6.66
CA LEU A 45 16.29 -16.81 7.41
C LEU A 45 17.59 -17.15 6.69
N ASP A 46 18.70 -17.04 7.39
CA ASP A 46 20.01 -17.42 6.90
C ASP A 46 20.77 -18.24 7.94
N ASN A 47 22.05 -18.50 7.67
CA ASN A 47 22.92 -19.26 8.58
C ASN A 47 23.28 -18.50 9.87
N THR A 48 23.02 -17.19 9.94
CA THR A 48 23.28 -16.35 11.12
C THR A 48 22.05 -16.18 12.00
N GLY A 49 20.85 -16.42 11.47
CA GLY A 49 19.61 -16.47 12.24
C GLY A 49 18.40 -16.01 11.44
N ASN A 50 17.44 -15.42 12.16
CA ASN A 50 16.23 -14.87 11.60
C ASN A 50 16.21 -13.34 11.73
N ALA A 51 15.88 -12.65 10.65
CA ALA A 51 15.67 -11.21 10.64
C ALA A 51 14.26 -10.91 10.11
N LYS A 52 13.55 -10.00 10.77
CA LYS A 52 12.23 -9.55 10.32
C LYS A 52 12.31 -8.10 9.89
N PHE A 53 11.74 -7.80 8.74
CA PHE A 53 11.69 -6.45 8.19
C PHE A 53 10.26 -6.09 7.84
N LEU A 54 9.95 -4.81 8.04
CA LEU A 54 8.75 -4.20 7.50
C LEU A 54 9.16 -3.31 6.33
N LEU A 55 8.72 -3.68 5.12
CA LEU A 55 9.02 -2.95 3.90
C LEU A 55 7.84 -2.05 3.53
N PHE A 56 8.13 -0.78 3.28
CA PHE A 56 7.18 0.21 2.81
C PHE A 56 7.60 0.71 1.44
N ASP A 57 6.64 0.91 0.56
CA ASP A 57 6.88 1.57 -0.72
C ASP A 57 7.24 3.05 -0.51
N ASN A 58 8.20 3.59 -1.27
CA ASN A 58 8.48 5.02 -1.29
C ASN A 58 7.72 5.66 -2.47
N LEU A 59 6.90 6.70 -2.20
CA LEU A 59 6.14 7.39 -3.26
C LEU A 59 7.05 8.12 -4.26
N GLU A 60 8.25 8.51 -3.83
CA GLU A 60 9.14 9.37 -4.60
C GLU A 60 10.26 8.58 -5.29
N SER A 61 10.34 7.26 -5.09
CA SER A 61 11.45 6.46 -5.60
C SER A 61 11.09 5.01 -5.83
N SER A 62 11.75 4.36 -6.80
CA SER A 62 11.54 2.96 -7.17
C SER A 62 12.15 1.94 -6.19
N TYR A 63 12.30 2.28 -4.91
CA TYR A 63 12.84 1.39 -3.88
C TYR A 63 11.92 1.32 -2.66
N PHE A 64 12.03 0.21 -1.93
CA PHE A 64 11.35 0.01 -0.66
C PHE A 64 12.22 0.48 0.51
N ILE A 65 11.59 1.07 1.52
CA ILE A 65 12.23 1.40 2.80
C ILE A 65 12.04 0.20 3.73
N ALA A 66 13.13 -0.31 4.31
CA ALA A 66 13.11 -1.43 5.24
C ALA A 66 13.29 -0.95 6.69
N LEU A 67 12.38 -1.34 7.57
CA LEU A 67 12.54 -1.19 9.02
C LEU A 67 12.85 -2.56 9.64
N ALA A 68 14.01 -2.70 10.26
CA ALA A 68 14.35 -3.90 11.02
C ALA A 68 13.47 -3.98 12.28
N MET A 69 12.87 -5.15 12.49
CA MET A 69 12.03 -5.43 13.65
C MET A 69 12.78 -6.31 14.64
N SER A 70 12.76 -5.92 15.92
CA SER A 70 13.26 -6.71 17.04
C SER A 70 12.30 -7.84 17.43
#